data_AF-X1CVX4-F1
#
_entry.id   AF-X1CVX4-F1
#
_cell.length_a   1.000
_cell.length_b   1.000
_cell.length_c   1.000
_cell.angle_alpha   90.00
_cell.angle_beta   90.00
_cell.angle_gamma   90.00
#
_symmetry.space_group_name_H-M   'P 1'
#
loop_
_entity.id
_entity.type
_entity.pdbx_description
1 polymer ?
#
loop_
_entity_poly.entity_id
_entity_poly.type
_entity_poly.pdbx_seq_one_letter_code
_entity_poly.pdbx_strand_id
1 'polypeptide(L)'
;MEKYNPQEIEEKWRKIWQENKLYGTEETKGKPKYYCLDFFPYPSGDGLSVGHCKNYVPTDVFSRFKRMCGFNVLHPMGWDAFGQPAEQEAINKGIHPKITTAKYTANYKRQLNLIGASYDWE
;
A
#
# COMPACT_ATOMS: atom_id res chain seq x y z
N MET A 1 -31.03 -5.50 -15.10
CA MET A 1 -29.57 -5.47 -14.79
C MET A 1 -29.41 -5.56 -13.30
N GLU A 2 -28.57 -6.47 -12.84
CA GLU A 2 -28.14 -6.49 -11.45
C GLU A 2 -27.33 -5.21 -11.14
N LYS A 3 -27.53 -4.62 -9.96
CA LYS A 3 -26.91 -3.34 -9.60
C LYS A 3 -25.44 -3.57 -9.23
N TYR A 4 -24.54 -2.70 -9.68
CA TYR A 4 -23.13 -2.74 -9.27
C TYR A 4 -23.00 -2.56 -7.75
N ASN A 5 -22.36 -3.52 -7.08
CA ASN A 5 -22.08 -3.53 -5.65
C ASN A 5 -20.56 -3.60 -5.41
N PRO A 6 -19.88 -2.46 -5.17
CA PRO A 6 -18.42 -2.45 -4.97
C PRO A 6 -18.01 -3.19 -3.69
N GLN A 7 -18.84 -3.19 -2.64
CA GLN A 7 -18.51 -3.85 -1.38
C GLN A 7 -18.28 -5.35 -1.58
N GLU A 8 -19.16 -6.01 -2.34
CA GLU A 8 -19.03 -7.45 -2.67
C GLU A 8 -17.90 -7.72 -3.67
N ILE A 9 -17.79 -6.89 -4.71
CA ILE A 9 -16.83 -7.10 -5.80
C ILE A 9 -15.39 -6.87 -5.33
N GLU A 10 -15.13 -5.77 -4.63
CA GLU A 10 -13.78 -5.44 -4.20
C GLU A 10 -13.26 -6.41 -3.13
N GLU A 11 -14.12 -6.83 -2.19
CA GLU A 11 -13.73 -7.79 -1.16
C GLU A 11 -13.34 -9.14 -1.79
N LYS A 12 -14.15 -9.64 -2.73
CA LYS A 12 -13.85 -10.85 -3.48
C LYS A 12 -12.48 -10.77 -4.16
N TRP A 13 -12.20 -9.70 -4.91
CA TRP A 13 -10.97 -9.60 -5.68
C TRP A 13 -9.73 -9.36 -4.82
N ARG A 14 -9.81 -8.52 -3.78
CA ARG A 14 -8.71 -8.34 -2.82
C ARG A 14 -8.30 -9.66 -2.19
N LYS A 15 -9.28 -10.49 -1.78
CA LYS A 15 -9.04 -11.83 -1.22
C LYS A 15 -8.32 -12.74 -2.23
N ILE A 16 -8.83 -12.82 -3.45
CA ILE A 16 -8.22 -13.65 -4.52
C ILE A 16 -6.78 -13.22 -4.78
N TRP A 17 -6.51 -11.91 -4.92
CA TRP A 17 -5.15 -11.42 -5.19
C TRP A 17 -4.18 -11.72 -4.05
N GLN A 18 -4.63 -11.60 -2.80
CA GLN A 18 -3.82 -11.90 -1.62
C GLN A 18 -3.52 -13.41 -1.51
N GLU A 19 -4.52 -14.27 -1.65
CA GLU A 19 -4.36 -15.73 -1.58
C GLU A 19 -3.42 -16.26 -2.65
N ASN A 20 -3.46 -15.67 -3.85
CA ASN A 20 -2.58 -16.04 -4.95
C ASN A 20 -1.22 -15.33 -4.91
N LYS A 21 -0.94 -14.50 -3.90
CA LYS A 21 0.26 -13.65 -3.80
C LYS A 21 0.57 -12.91 -5.11
N LEU A 22 -0.47 -12.39 -5.78
CA LEU A 22 -0.40 -11.91 -7.17
C LEU A 22 0.62 -10.79 -7.38
N TYR A 23 0.90 -10.00 -6.33
CA TYR A 23 1.81 -8.85 -6.39
C TYR A 23 3.21 -9.13 -5.85
N GLY A 24 3.46 -10.34 -5.36
CA GLY A 24 4.78 -10.78 -4.94
C GLY A 24 5.74 -10.79 -6.12
N THR A 25 6.92 -10.21 -5.91
CA THR A 25 7.98 -10.17 -6.92
C THR A 25 8.68 -11.52 -6.97
N GLU A 26 8.78 -12.12 -8.15
CA GLU A 26 9.46 -13.40 -8.29
C GLU A 26 10.97 -13.19 -8.52
N GLU A 27 11.83 -14.11 -8.11
CA GLU A 27 13.25 -14.11 -8.53
C GLU A 27 13.47 -14.75 -9.92
N THR A 28 12.39 -15.02 -10.66
CA THR A 28 12.42 -15.79 -11.90
C THR A 28 13.28 -15.11 -12.97
N LYS A 29 14.24 -15.86 -13.50
CA LYS A 29 15.03 -15.46 -14.67
C LYS A 29 14.15 -15.45 -15.92
N GLY A 30 14.31 -14.47 -16.80
CA GLY A 30 13.69 -14.44 -18.13
C GLY A 30 12.61 -13.39 -18.36
N LYS A 31 12.07 -12.75 -17.31
CA LYS A 31 11.19 -11.58 -17.44
C LYS A 31 12.00 -10.28 -17.29
N PRO A 32 11.72 -9.22 -18.08
CA PRO A 32 12.36 -7.92 -17.88
C PRO A 32 11.94 -7.34 -16.51
N LYS A 33 12.90 -6.77 -15.78
CA LYS A 33 12.65 -6.18 -14.45
C LYS A 33 12.05 -4.78 -14.56
N TYR A 34 11.16 -4.44 -13.64
CA TYR A 34 10.68 -3.07 -13.46
C TYR A 34 10.52 -2.77 -11.98
N TYR A 35 11.08 -1.65 -11.53
CA TYR A 35 10.97 -1.20 -10.14
C TYR A 35 10.15 0.10 -10.14
N CYS A 36 8.94 0.04 -9.56
CA CYS A 36 8.12 1.20 -9.29
C CYS A 36 8.26 1.53 -7.80
N LEU A 37 8.66 2.76 -7.46
CA LEU A 37 8.87 3.17 -6.08
C LEU A 37 8.05 4.42 -5.77
N ASP A 38 7.24 4.31 -4.74
CA ASP A 38 6.55 5.43 -4.11
C ASP A 38 7.42 6.05 -3.01
N PHE A 39 7.20 7.34 -2.74
CA PHE A 39 7.64 7.92 -1.48
C PHE A 39 6.81 7.32 -0.33
N PHE A 40 7.48 6.56 0.54
CA PHE A 40 6.83 5.93 1.69
C PHE A 40 6.24 6.99 2.63
N PRO A 41 5.04 6.75 3.16
CA PRO A 41 4.37 7.73 4.00
C PRO A 41 4.98 7.78 5.41
N TYR A 42 4.91 8.96 6.00
CA TYR A 42 5.10 9.15 7.43
C TYR A 42 3.81 8.70 8.16
N PRO A 43 3.86 7.75 9.11
CA PRO A 43 2.71 7.34 9.91
C PRO A 43 2.49 8.34 11.06
N SER A 44 2.38 9.63 10.74
CA SER A 44 2.22 10.73 11.71
C SER A 44 0.77 11.23 11.82
N GLY A 45 -0.18 10.58 11.15
CA GLY A 45 -1.62 10.82 11.26
C GLY A 45 -2.39 9.50 11.29
N ASP A 46 -3.68 9.52 11.64
CA ASP A 46 -4.50 8.31 11.73
C ASP A 46 -5.05 7.84 10.36
N GLY A 47 -4.13 7.59 9.43
CA GLY A 47 -4.43 7.00 8.12
C GLY A 47 -4.15 7.90 6.90
N LEU A 48 -4.49 7.36 5.73
CA LEU A 48 -4.31 7.97 4.43
C LEU A 48 -5.19 9.21 4.26
N SER A 49 -4.57 10.30 3.81
CA SER A 49 -5.23 11.44 3.17
C SER A 49 -5.45 11.21 1.67
N VAL A 50 -6.32 12.01 1.03
CA VAL A 50 -6.50 12.01 -0.43
C VAL A 50 -5.20 12.30 -1.19
N GLY A 51 -4.28 13.06 -0.58
CA GLY A 51 -2.95 13.33 -1.15
C GLY A 51 -2.12 12.05 -1.33
N HIS A 52 -2.23 11.10 -0.41
CA HIS A 52 -1.58 9.79 -0.55
C HIS A 52 -2.15 9.02 -1.74
N CYS A 53 -3.48 8.96 -1.88
CA CYS A 53 -4.13 8.30 -3.01
C CYS A 53 -3.73 8.93 -4.35
N LYS A 54 -3.60 10.26 -4.40
CA LYS A 54 -3.12 10.97 -5.60
C LYS A 54 -1.70 10.55 -5.99
N ASN A 55 -0.86 10.18 -5.03
CA ASN A 55 0.50 9.71 -5.28
C ASN A 55 0.52 8.22 -5.69
N TYR A 56 -0.20 7.37 -4.96
CA TYR A 56 -0.07 5.90 -5.03
C TYR A 56 -0.95 5.25 -6.12
N VAL A 57 -2.08 5.86 -6.49
CA VAL A 57 -2.95 5.29 -7.53
C VAL A 57 -2.28 5.32 -8.92
N PRO A 58 -1.62 6.40 -9.36
CA PRO A 58 -0.91 6.40 -10.64
C PRO A 58 0.20 5.35 -10.74
N THR A 59 0.98 5.17 -9.67
CA THR A 59 2.07 4.18 -9.62
C THR A 59 1.52 2.75 -9.57
N ASP A 60 0.40 2.51 -8.88
CA ASP A 60 -0.34 1.25 -8.94
C ASP A 60 -0.80 0.92 -10.37
N VAL A 61 -1.44 1.88 -11.07
CA VAL A 61 -1.89 1.71 -12.45
C VAL A 61 -0.73 1.33 -13.36
N PHE A 62 0.42 2.02 -13.25
CA PHE A 62 1.58 1.74 -14.08
C PHE A 62 2.24 0.40 -13.73
N SER A 63 2.28 0.04 -12.44
CA SER A 63 2.78 -1.26 -11.98
C SER A 63 1.92 -2.41 -12.52
N ARG A 64 0.59 -2.28 -12.50
CA ARG A 64 -0.34 -3.25 -13.11
C ARG A 64 -0.13 -3.34 -14.61
N PHE A 65 -0.03 -2.20 -15.30
CA PHE A 65 0.26 -2.15 -16.73
C PHE A 65 1.56 -2.90 -17.07
N LYS A 66 2.64 -2.66 -16.32
CA LYS A 66 3.92 -3.35 -16.53
C LYS A 66 3.83 -4.86 -16.30
N ARG A 67 3.11 -5.32 -15.25
CA ARG A 67 2.84 -6.75 -15.04
C ARG A 67 2.10 -7.37 -16.23
N MET A 68 1.08 -6.68 -16.75
CA MET A 68 0.34 -7.12 -17.94
C MET A 68 1.19 -7.14 -19.23
N CYS A 69 2.22 -6.29 -19.32
CA CYS A 69 3.23 -6.33 -20.38
C CYS A 69 4.31 -7.42 -20.19
N GLY A 70 4.19 -8.28 -19.18
CA GLY A 70 5.13 -9.39 -18.93
C GLY A 70 6.37 -9.01 -18.13
N PHE A 71 6.43 -7.83 -17.52
CA PHE A 71 7.53 -7.45 -16.64
C PHE A 71 7.41 -8.15 -15.28
N ASN A 72 8.56 -8.44 -14.69
CA ASN A 72 8.66 -8.77 -13.27
C ASN A 72 8.76 -7.48 -12.46
N VAL A 73 7.67 -7.11 -11.80
CA VAL A 73 7.48 -5.79 -11.17
C VAL A 73 7.69 -5.89 -9.67
N LEU A 74 8.71 -5.18 -9.17
CA LEU A 74 8.82 -4.82 -7.76
C LEU A 74 8.09 -3.50 -7.54
N HIS A 75 7.05 -3.53 -6.71
CA HIS A 75 6.30 -2.36 -6.27
C HIS A 75 6.16 -2.45 -4.74
N PRO A 76 7.14 -1.97 -3.96
CA PRO A 76 7.16 -2.16 -2.53
C PRO A 76 6.47 -1.00 -1.81
N MET A 77 6.14 -1.23 -0.54
CA MET A 77 5.70 -0.18 0.38
C MET A 77 6.33 -0.36 1.75
N GLY A 78 6.54 0.75 2.45
CA GLY A 78 7.09 0.79 3.79
C GLY A 78 6.64 2.03 4.55
N TRP A 79 7.32 2.33 5.66
CA TRP A 79 6.97 3.45 6.54
C TRP A 79 8.21 4.25 6.85
N ASP A 80 8.15 5.57 6.66
CA ASP A 80 9.15 6.48 7.21
C ASP A 80 8.72 6.87 8.63
N ALA A 81 9.09 6.03 9.59
CA ALA A 81 8.41 5.94 10.89
C ALA A 81 9.01 6.78 12.02
N PHE A 82 10.15 7.45 11.79
CA PHE A 82 10.84 8.27 12.78
C PHE A 82 10.72 9.78 12.46
N GLY A 83 11.18 10.60 13.40
CA GLY A 83 11.30 12.04 13.23
C GLY A 83 10.24 12.85 13.96
N GLN A 84 10.44 14.17 13.91
CA GLN A 84 9.65 15.17 14.64
C GLN A 84 8.12 15.04 14.45
N PRO A 85 7.58 14.72 13.24
CA PRO A 85 6.13 14.59 13.07
C PRO A 85 5.50 13.50 13.96
N ALA A 86 6.18 12.36 14.13
CA ALA A 86 5.71 11.28 14.99
C ALA A 86 5.80 11.64 16.48
N GLU A 87 6.85 12.37 16.88
CA GLU A 87 7.01 12.88 18.24
C GLU A 87 5.93 13.89 18.61
N GLN A 88 5.65 14.86 17.72
CA GLN A 88 4.64 15.89 17.97
C GLN A 88 3.24 15.28 18.12
N GLU A 89 2.91 14.31 17.28
CA GLU A 89 1.62 13.61 17.36
C GLU A 89 1.50 12.78 18.64
N ALA A 90 2.58 12.12 19.06
CA ALA A 90 2.65 11.40 20.33
C ALA A 90 2.42 12.34 21.53
N ILE A 91 3.04 13.52 21.54
CA ILE A 91 2.84 14.56 22.56
C ILE A 91 1.37 15.01 22.58
N ASN A 92 0.79 15.31 21.42
CA ASN A 92 -0.60 15.75 21.29
C ASN A 92 -1.60 14.72 21.83
N LYS A 93 -1.28 13.42 21.69
CA LYS A 93 -2.12 12.32 22.19
C LYS A 93 -1.81 11.91 23.63
N GLY A 94 -0.68 12.35 24.20
CA GLY A 94 -0.20 11.89 25.50
C GLY A 94 0.18 10.41 25.52
N ILE A 95 0.64 9.86 24.39
CA ILE A 95 0.96 8.43 24.22
C ILE A 95 2.38 8.29 23.71
N HIS A 96 3.13 7.28 24.17
CA HIS A 96 4.50 7.02 23.69
C HIS A 96 4.55 6.80 22.16
N PRO A 97 5.51 7.41 21.41
CA PRO A 97 5.56 7.35 19.94
C PRO A 97 5.53 5.93 19.35
N LYS A 98 6.22 4.98 19.99
CA LYS A 98 6.18 3.55 19.60
C LYS A 98 4.75 3.01 19.46
N ILE A 99 3.82 3.43 20.31
CA ILE A 99 2.44 2.94 20.32
C ILE A 99 1.63 3.62 19.21
N THR A 100 1.75 4.94 19.05
CA THR A 100 1.04 5.69 17.99
C THR A 100 1.52 5.26 16.61
N THR A 101 2.84 5.18 16.39
CA THR A 101 3.43 4.70 15.13
C THR A 101 2.98 3.29 14.78
N ALA A 102 2.97 2.35 15.74
CA ALA A 102 2.49 0.98 15.48
C ALA A 102 1.00 0.94 15.09
N LYS A 103 0.17 1.73 15.79
CA LYS A 103 -1.26 1.86 15.47
C LYS A 103 -1.48 2.43 14.07
N TYR A 104 -0.77 3.51 13.74
CA TYR A 104 -0.96 4.21 12.46
C TYR A 104 -0.41 3.41 11.28
N THR A 105 0.77 2.80 11.39
CA THR A 105 1.28 1.90 10.33
C THR A 105 0.32 0.74 10.04
N ALA A 106 -0.28 0.13 11.05
CA ALA A 106 -1.31 -0.90 10.87
C ALA A 106 -2.56 -0.35 10.15
N ASN A 107 -3.01 0.86 10.51
CA ASN A 107 -4.16 1.50 9.87
C ASN A 107 -3.86 1.88 8.40
N TYR A 108 -2.68 2.44 8.12
CA TYR A 108 -2.23 2.71 6.75
C TYR A 108 -2.18 1.43 5.93
N LYS A 109 -1.56 0.36 6.42
CA LYS A 109 -1.52 -0.94 5.71
C LYS A 109 -2.93 -1.43 5.38
N ARG A 110 -3.85 -1.36 6.36
CA ARG A 110 -5.26 -1.72 6.16
C ARG A 110 -5.91 -0.88 5.07
N GLN A 111 -5.71 0.44 5.08
CA GLN A 111 -6.31 1.34 4.08
C GLN A 111 -5.70 1.18 2.69
N LEU A 112 -4.37 0.98 2.58
CA LEU A 112 -3.70 0.67 1.30
C LEU A 112 -4.20 -0.66 0.72
N ASN A 113 -4.45 -1.66 1.56
CA ASN A 113 -5.08 -2.90 1.14
C ASN A 113 -6.53 -2.67 0.70
N LEU A 114 -7.31 -1.84 1.41
CA LEU A 114 -8.70 -1.54 1.05
C LEU A 114 -8.81 -0.87 -0.32
N ILE A 115 -7.93 0.08 -0.65
CA ILE A 115 -7.90 0.70 -1.98
C ILE A 115 -7.39 -0.25 -3.08
N GLY A 116 -6.89 -1.44 -2.71
CA GLY A 116 -6.44 -2.46 -3.65
C GLY A 116 -5.08 -2.17 -4.28
N ALA A 117 -4.20 -1.44 -3.60
CA ALA A 117 -2.87 -1.14 -4.13
C ALA A 117 -2.02 -2.42 -4.30
N SER A 118 -1.31 -2.53 -5.42
CA SER A 118 -0.57 -3.72 -5.85
C SER A 118 0.85 -3.79 -5.28
N TYR A 119 0.95 -3.66 -3.96
CA TYR A 119 2.23 -3.73 -3.25
C TYR A 119 2.69 -5.15 -3.01
N ASP A 120 4.00 -5.33 -3.10
CA ASP A 120 4.71 -6.44 -2.50
C ASP A 120 4.93 -6.14 -1.02
N TRP A 121 4.31 -6.95 -0.15
CA TRP A 121 4.34 -6.78 1.31
C TRP A 121 5.31 -7.74 2.01
N GLU A 122 5.96 -8.64 1.25
CA GLU A 122 6.93 -9.64 1.75
C GLU A 122 8.38 -9.18 1.57
#